data_AF-A0A6J6VGI5-F1
#
_entry.id   AF-A0A6J6VGI5-F1
#
_cell.length_a   1.000
_cell.length_b   1.000
_cell.length_c   1.000
_cell.angle_alpha   90.00
_cell.angle_beta   90.00
_cell.angle_gamma   90.00
#
_symmetry.space_group_name_H-M   'P 1'
#
loop_
_entity.id
_entity.type
_entity.pdbx_description
1 polymer ?
#
loop_
_entity_poly.entity_id
_entity_poly.type
_entity_poly.pdbx_seq_one_letter_code
_entity_poly.pdbx_strand_id
1 'polypeptide(L)'
;MLQWALFAGSLRLPFLPTRAGLGSGVMDVNPSLKTVKSPYTDGEELLAVPAIRLDAAFVHMNRSDTRGNAQYLGPDVYFDDLFLAACEPGRRFVSAEKIIPTEDLLKEGTFHTLKINRSMVDGVIHAPNGAHFTTCEPDYGRDESFQKAYVDAARDPEAWKAFSDRFLSGDEANYQSQVLSWRAEKEAAAKAAKEAAK
;
A
#
# COMPACT_ATOMS: atom_id res chain seq x y z
N MET A 1 -5.08 4.62 14.97
CA MET A 1 -5.36 3.32 15.63
C MET A 1 -4.90 2.14 14.79
N LEU A 2 -4.99 2.17 13.46
CA LEU A 2 -4.60 1.06 12.58
C LEU A 2 -3.20 0.49 12.89
N GLN A 3 -2.18 1.36 13.02
CA GLN A 3 -0.82 0.95 13.39
C GLN A 3 -0.80 0.10 14.68
N TRP A 4 -1.50 0.52 15.74
CA TRP A 4 -1.55 -0.23 17.00
C TRP A 4 -2.28 -1.56 16.86
N ALA A 5 -3.34 -1.61 16.03
CA ALA A 5 -4.07 -2.84 15.76
C ALA A 5 -3.22 -3.86 14.98
N LEU A 6 -2.51 -3.41 13.95
CA LEU A 6 -1.55 -4.25 13.20
C LEU A 6 -0.38 -4.67 14.08
N PHE A 7 0.16 -3.76 14.89
CA PHE A 7 1.27 -4.08 15.78
C PHE A 7 0.85 -5.10 16.86
N ALA A 8 -0.34 -4.95 17.46
CA ALA A 8 -0.90 -5.96 18.36
C ALA A 8 -1.03 -7.33 17.67
N GLY A 9 -1.50 -7.34 16.41
CA GLY A 9 -1.54 -8.51 15.53
C GLY A 9 -0.17 -9.17 15.36
N SER A 10 0.85 -8.39 14.98
CA SER A 10 2.23 -8.86 14.78
C SER A 10 2.87 -9.45 16.04
N LEU A 11 2.51 -8.93 17.22
CA LEU A 11 2.97 -9.42 18.51
C LEU A 11 2.15 -10.62 19.01
N ARG A 12 1.08 -10.98 18.30
CA ARG A 12 0.09 -11.98 18.69
C ARG A 12 -0.58 -11.66 20.04
N LEU A 13 -0.68 -10.37 20.37
CA LEU A 13 -1.42 -9.88 21.53
C LEU A 13 -2.89 -9.70 21.16
N PRO A 14 -3.82 -9.79 22.14
CA PRO A 14 -5.24 -9.56 21.87
C PRO A 14 -5.58 -8.09 21.59
N PHE A 15 -4.83 -7.16 22.19
CA PHE A 15 -4.99 -5.71 22.02
C PHE A 15 -3.71 -4.97 22.43
N LEU A 16 -3.61 -3.69 22.07
CA LEU A 16 -2.65 -2.75 22.66
C LEU A 16 -3.36 -1.51 23.19
N PRO A 17 -2.93 -0.95 24.34
CA PRO A 17 -3.51 0.28 24.88
C PRO A 17 -3.06 1.50 24.09
N THR A 18 -3.95 2.48 23.88
CA THR A 18 -3.62 3.77 23.28
C THR A 18 -4.49 4.89 23.86
N ARG A 19 -3.96 6.12 23.88
CA ARG A 19 -4.73 7.31 24.23
C ARG A 19 -5.60 7.81 23.06
N ALA A 20 -5.13 7.57 21.84
CA ALA A 20 -5.80 8.05 20.63
C ALA A 20 -7.18 7.41 20.46
N GLY A 21 -8.22 8.24 20.36
CA GLY A 21 -9.61 7.82 20.20
C GLY A 21 -10.50 8.22 21.38
N LEU A 22 -9.95 8.29 22.60
CA LEU A 22 -10.69 8.80 23.76
C LEU A 22 -11.06 10.27 23.57
N GLY A 23 -12.29 10.64 23.94
CA GLY A 23 -12.81 12.01 23.77
C GLY A 23 -13.08 12.44 22.33
N SER A 24 -13.02 11.49 21.38
CA SER A 24 -13.40 11.70 19.98
C SER A 24 -14.61 10.84 19.61
N GLY A 25 -15.22 11.09 18.45
CA GLY A 25 -16.35 10.27 17.94
C GLY A 25 -15.97 8.86 17.46
N VAL A 26 -14.72 8.44 17.63
CA VAL A 26 -14.22 7.11 17.22
C VAL A 26 -15.03 5.97 17.84
N MET A 27 -15.41 6.11 19.11
CA MET A 27 -16.16 5.08 19.84
C MET A 27 -17.64 5.06 19.45
N ASP A 28 -18.19 6.19 18.99
CA ASP A 28 -19.57 6.27 18.49
C ASP A 28 -19.74 5.45 17.21
N VAL A 29 -18.74 5.50 16.32
CA VAL A 29 -18.74 4.75 15.06
C VAL A 29 -18.21 3.32 15.21
N ASN A 30 -17.48 3.01 16.29
CA ASN A 30 -16.96 1.67 16.60
C ASN A 30 -17.37 1.24 18.01
N PRO A 31 -18.65 0.92 18.25
CA PRO A 31 -19.18 0.65 19.58
C PRO A 31 -18.61 -0.63 20.23
N SER A 32 -17.90 -1.48 19.48
CA SER A 32 -17.22 -2.67 20.01
C SER A 32 -15.91 -2.35 20.73
N LEU A 33 -15.37 -1.14 20.58
CA LEU A 33 -14.14 -0.73 21.26
C LEU A 33 -14.38 -0.63 22.77
N LYS A 34 -13.39 -1.07 23.55
CA LYS A 34 -13.45 -1.08 25.02
C LYS A 34 -12.27 -0.32 25.60
N THR A 35 -12.40 0.13 26.83
CA THR A 35 -11.30 0.70 27.60
C THR A 35 -10.61 -0.37 28.44
N VAL A 36 -9.37 -0.06 28.87
CA VAL A 36 -8.60 -0.84 29.83
C VAL A 36 -8.00 0.11 30.84
N LYS A 37 -8.09 -0.25 32.12
CA LYS A 37 -7.49 0.52 33.21
C LYS A 37 -6.09 -0.02 33.52
N SER A 38 -5.13 0.88 33.64
CA SER A 38 -3.78 0.59 34.09
C SER A 38 -3.81 -0.06 35.49
N PRO A 39 -3.10 -1.18 35.69
CA PRO A 39 -2.98 -1.81 37.01
C PRO A 39 -1.93 -1.11 37.90
N TYR A 40 -1.24 -0.09 37.40
CA TYR A 40 -0.22 0.66 38.13
C TYR A 40 -0.82 1.85 38.89
N THR A 41 0.01 2.55 39.68
CA THR A 41 -0.43 3.64 40.57
C THR A 41 -1.09 4.82 39.86
N ASP A 42 -0.82 5.02 38.57
CA ASP A 42 -1.46 6.07 37.77
C ASP A 42 -2.97 5.83 37.56
N GLY A 43 -3.42 4.57 37.58
CA GLY A 43 -4.79 4.17 37.35
C GLY A 43 -5.39 4.68 36.03
N GLU A 44 -4.57 5.01 35.03
CA GLU A 44 -5.04 5.60 33.78
C GLU A 44 -6.01 4.69 33.04
N GLU A 45 -7.06 5.26 32.46
CA GLU A 45 -7.96 4.55 31.55
C GLU A 45 -7.59 4.86 30.10
N LEU A 46 -7.29 3.82 29.32
CA LEU A 46 -6.85 3.89 27.93
C LEU A 46 -7.81 3.12 27.02
N LEU A 47 -7.79 3.42 25.73
CA LEU A 47 -8.51 2.63 24.73
C LEU A 47 -7.76 1.32 24.47
N ALA A 48 -8.45 0.18 24.53
CA ALA A 48 -7.90 -1.11 24.16
C ALA A 48 -8.19 -1.39 22.68
N VAL A 49 -7.22 -1.11 21.80
CA VAL A 49 -7.38 -1.34 20.36
C VAL A 49 -7.15 -2.83 20.08
N PRO A 50 -8.16 -3.57 19.60
CA PRO A 50 -8.03 -5.00 19.34
C PRO A 50 -7.03 -5.25 18.21
N ALA A 51 -6.35 -6.40 18.28
CA ALA A 51 -5.47 -6.83 17.23
C ALA A 51 -6.24 -7.08 15.92
N ILE A 52 -5.68 -6.58 14.82
CA ILE A 52 -6.06 -7.00 13.48
C ILE A 52 -5.18 -8.20 13.13
N ARG A 53 -5.80 -9.35 12.88
CA ARG A 53 -5.17 -10.51 12.25
C ARG A 53 -5.67 -10.61 10.84
N LEU A 54 -4.74 -10.65 9.89
CA LEU A 54 -5.07 -10.66 8.47
C LEU A 54 -5.03 -12.08 7.92
N ASP A 55 -5.99 -12.42 7.08
CA ASP A 55 -6.00 -13.67 6.32
C ASP A 55 -5.09 -13.63 5.10
N ALA A 56 -4.80 -12.43 4.59
CA ALA A 56 -3.86 -12.19 3.50
C ALA A 56 -3.31 -10.75 3.59
N ALA A 57 -2.07 -10.56 3.15
CA ALA A 57 -1.44 -9.25 3.05
C ALA A 57 -0.73 -9.09 1.70
N PHE A 58 -0.91 -7.93 1.09
CA PHE A 58 -0.25 -7.53 -0.14
C PHE A 58 0.45 -6.21 0.10
N VAL A 59 1.74 -6.14 -0.23
CA VAL A 59 2.54 -4.91 -0.18
C VAL A 59 3.33 -4.76 -1.47
N HIS A 60 3.81 -3.55 -1.75
CA HIS A 60 4.57 -3.26 -2.96
C HIS A 60 5.90 -2.59 -2.62
N MET A 61 7.00 -3.12 -3.16
CA MET A 61 8.37 -2.72 -2.82
C MET A 61 9.17 -2.33 -4.06
N ASN A 62 10.16 -1.46 -3.90
CA ASN A 62 11.04 -1.10 -5.01
C ASN A 62 11.88 -2.30 -5.47
N ARG A 63 12.47 -3.05 -4.54
CA ARG A 63 13.30 -4.22 -4.87
C ARG A 63 12.88 -5.40 -4.02
N SER A 64 13.02 -6.61 -4.57
CA SER A 64 12.99 -7.83 -3.79
C SER A 64 13.90 -8.89 -4.39
N ASP A 65 14.35 -9.85 -3.59
CA ASP A 65 14.87 -11.10 -4.12
C ASP A 65 13.77 -12.16 -4.29
N THR A 66 14.09 -13.29 -4.92
CA THR A 66 13.13 -14.39 -5.11
C THR A 66 12.69 -15.07 -3.80
N ARG A 67 13.29 -14.70 -2.66
CA ARG A 67 13.03 -15.28 -1.34
C ARG A 67 12.19 -14.36 -0.46
N GLY A 68 11.82 -13.17 -0.93
CA GLY A 68 11.00 -12.21 -0.21
C GLY A 68 11.78 -11.31 0.76
N ASN A 69 13.10 -11.22 0.66
CA ASN A 69 13.79 -10.07 1.24
C ASN A 69 13.48 -8.87 0.34
N ALA A 70 12.90 -7.81 0.91
CA ALA A 70 12.38 -6.69 0.13
C ALA A 70 12.81 -5.33 0.70
N GLN A 71 12.98 -4.39 -0.22
CA GLN A 71 13.57 -3.09 0.02
C GLN A 71 12.63 -1.99 -0.50
N TYR A 72 12.31 -1.04 0.38
CA TYR A 72 11.73 0.24 -0.02
C TYR A 72 12.86 1.23 -0.27
N LEU A 73 12.74 2.12 -1.26
CA LEU A 73 13.77 3.13 -1.55
C LEU A 73 13.24 4.56 -1.36
N GLY A 74 11.92 4.67 -1.17
CA GLY A 74 11.26 5.92 -0.84
C GLY A 74 11.54 6.40 0.58
N PRO A 75 11.01 7.57 0.95
CA PRO A 75 11.25 8.19 2.25
C PRO A 75 10.58 7.44 3.42
N ASP A 76 9.60 6.58 3.14
CA ASP A 76 8.79 5.91 4.15
C ASP A 76 8.45 4.47 3.71
N VAL A 77 8.40 3.54 4.67
CA VAL A 77 7.94 2.16 4.51
C VAL A 77 6.43 2.02 4.82
N TYR A 78 5.83 3.10 5.30
CA TYR A 78 4.47 3.13 5.81
C TYR A 78 4.27 2.11 6.94
N PHE A 79 3.46 1.09 6.70
CA PHE A 79 3.17 0.03 7.67
C PHE A 79 3.28 -1.35 7.03
N ASP A 80 3.99 -1.47 5.89
CA ASP A 80 3.99 -2.67 5.07
C ASP A 80 4.57 -3.88 5.80
N ASP A 81 5.60 -3.65 6.63
CA ASP A 81 6.15 -4.66 7.53
C ASP A 81 5.12 -5.12 8.58
N LEU A 82 4.32 -4.19 9.12
CA LEU A 82 3.24 -4.52 10.06
C LEU A 82 2.08 -5.27 9.38
N PHE A 83 1.71 -4.93 8.14
CA PHE A 83 0.71 -5.68 7.37
C PHE A 83 1.14 -7.13 7.18
N LEU A 84 2.38 -7.36 6.75
CA LEU A 84 2.90 -8.71 6.58
C LEU A 84 3.02 -9.47 7.91
N ALA A 85 3.46 -8.80 8.98
CA ALA A 85 3.66 -9.43 10.28
C ALA A 85 2.34 -9.73 11.02
N ALA A 86 1.28 -8.94 10.79
CA ALA A 86 -0.05 -9.17 11.34
C ALA A 86 -0.86 -10.25 10.58
N CYS A 87 -0.34 -10.73 9.45
CA CYS A 87 -0.95 -11.76 8.62
C CYS A 87 -0.48 -13.16 9.03
N GLU A 88 -1.41 -14.12 9.02
CA GLU A 88 -1.05 -15.52 9.23
C GLU A 88 -0.14 -16.04 8.10
N PRO A 89 0.79 -16.97 8.39
CA PRO A 89 1.62 -17.59 7.37
C PRO A 89 0.82 -18.30 6.27
N GLY A 90 1.28 -18.17 5.02
CA GLY A 90 0.74 -18.82 3.83
C GLY A 90 0.09 -17.87 2.82
N ARG A 91 -0.14 -16.60 3.17
CA ARG A 91 -0.84 -15.62 2.32
C ARG A 91 -0.27 -14.19 2.39
N ARG A 92 1.06 -14.07 2.49
CA ARG A 92 1.79 -12.80 2.56
C ARG A 92 2.56 -12.57 1.27
N PHE A 93 2.18 -11.57 0.49
CA PHE A 93 2.68 -11.35 -0.85
C PHE A 93 3.37 -10.00 -0.99
N VAL A 94 4.57 -10.01 -1.55
CA VAL A 94 5.30 -8.79 -1.95
C VAL A 94 5.27 -8.71 -3.47
N SER A 95 4.67 -7.66 -4.01
CA SER A 95 4.94 -7.26 -5.39
C SER A 95 6.14 -6.32 -5.41
N ALA A 96 6.96 -6.38 -6.46
CA ALA A 96 8.12 -5.51 -6.55
C ALA A 96 8.42 -5.04 -7.97
N GLU A 97 8.96 -3.82 -8.07
CA GLU A 97 9.38 -3.19 -9.33
C GLU A 97 10.49 -3.97 -10.02
N LYS A 98 11.45 -4.49 -9.26
CA LYS A 98 12.53 -5.35 -9.76
C LYS A 98 12.82 -6.50 -8.82
N ILE A 99 13.00 -7.69 -9.40
CA ILE A 99 13.53 -8.86 -8.70
C ILE A 99 15.02 -8.98 -8.98
N ILE A 100 15.86 -8.95 -7.94
CA ILE A 100 17.32 -8.94 -8.05
C ILE A 100 17.96 -10.05 -7.20
N PRO A 101 19.20 -10.46 -7.49
CA PRO A 101 19.96 -11.36 -6.62
C PRO A 101 20.09 -10.81 -5.19
N THR A 102 20.07 -11.68 -4.18
CA THR A 102 20.16 -11.26 -2.77
C THR A 102 21.43 -10.46 -2.49
N GLU A 103 22.56 -10.82 -3.11
CA GLU A 103 23.85 -10.14 -3.00
C GLU A 103 23.85 -8.71 -3.57
N ASP A 104 22.88 -8.37 -4.41
CA ASP A 104 22.77 -7.07 -5.06
C ASP A 104 21.84 -6.10 -4.30
N LEU A 105 21.06 -6.56 -3.32
CA LEU A 105 20.14 -5.71 -2.54
C LEU A 105 20.85 -4.53 -1.84
N LEU A 106 22.08 -4.74 -1.37
CA LEU A 106 22.86 -3.68 -0.72
C LEU A 106 23.56 -2.73 -1.71
N LYS A 107 23.47 -3.00 -3.03
CA LYS A 107 23.95 -2.10 -4.08
C LYS A 107 22.87 -1.09 -4.48
N GLU A 108 21.61 -1.45 -4.34
CA GLU A 108 20.45 -0.60 -4.70
C GLU A 108 20.04 0.35 -3.56
N GLY A 109 20.40 0.06 -2.31
CA GLY A 109 20.08 0.89 -1.15
C GLY A 109 20.79 0.45 0.13
N THR A 110 20.66 1.24 1.19
CA THR A 110 21.31 0.94 2.49
C THR A 110 20.62 -0.22 3.21
N PHE A 111 21.29 -0.87 4.16
CA PHE A 111 20.68 -1.95 4.93
C PHE A 111 19.45 -1.52 5.75
N HIS A 112 19.31 -0.23 6.08
CA HIS A 112 18.16 0.30 6.82
C HIS A 112 16.85 0.15 6.05
N THR A 113 16.91 0.06 4.72
CA THR A 113 15.73 -0.06 3.89
C THR A 113 15.23 -1.49 3.69
N LEU A 114 15.98 -2.48 4.17
CA LEU A 114 15.59 -3.91 4.17
C LEU A 114 14.72 -4.24 5.39
N LYS A 115 13.48 -3.75 5.39
CA LYS A 115 12.55 -3.93 6.52
C LYS A 115 11.76 -5.22 6.44
N ILE A 116 11.61 -5.79 5.24
CA ILE A 116 10.90 -7.04 5.01
C ILE A 116 11.91 -8.15 4.75
N ASN A 117 11.80 -9.24 5.50
CA ASN A 117 12.67 -10.40 5.36
C ASN A 117 11.86 -11.65 4.98
N ARG A 118 12.56 -12.68 4.49
CA ARG A 118 11.97 -13.96 4.03
C ARG A 118 10.97 -14.64 4.97
N SER A 119 11.01 -14.38 6.28
CA SER A 119 10.06 -15.00 7.23
C SER A 119 8.67 -14.35 7.20
N MET A 120 8.58 -13.15 6.62
CA MET A 120 7.37 -12.33 6.53
C MET A 120 6.63 -12.52 5.20
N VAL A 121 7.17 -13.32 4.27
CA VAL A 121 6.71 -13.39 2.88
C VAL A 121 6.52 -14.85 2.47
N ASP A 122 5.42 -15.13 1.79
CA ASP A 122 5.10 -16.44 1.19
C ASP A 122 5.22 -16.43 -0.34
N GLY A 123 5.05 -15.27 -0.97
CA GLY A 123 5.17 -15.14 -2.43
C GLY A 123 5.69 -13.79 -2.87
N VAL A 124 6.48 -13.80 -3.94
CA VAL A 124 7.06 -12.61 -4.58
C VAL A 124 6.53 -12.50 -6.00
N ILE A 125 6.07 -11.30 -6.36
CA ILE A 125 5.45 -10.99 -7.66
C ILE A 125 6.29 -9.91 -8.34
N HIS A 126 6.81 -10.19 -9.54
CA HIS A 126 7.46 -9.17 -10.34
C HIS A 126 6.39 -8.33 -11.06
N ALA A 127 6.20 -7.09 -10.63
CA ALA A 127 5.18 -6.18 -11.15
C ALA A 127 5.79 -4.78 -11.39
N PRO A 128 6.53 -4.58 -12.49
CA PRO A 128 7.03 -3.26 -12.87
C PRO A 128 5.89 -2.27 -13.08
N ASN A 129 6.06 -1.05 -12.58
CA ASN A 129 5.04 -0.01 -12.51
C ASN A 129 3.77 -0.46 -11.74
N GLY A 130 3.93 -1.39 -10.79
CA GLY A 130 2.83 -2.08 -10.12
C GLY A 130 2.13 -1.26 -9.03
N ALA A 131 2.74 -0.17 -8.56
CA ALA A 131 2.09 0.80 -7.70
C ALA A 131 1.34 1.88 -8.48
N HIS A 132 1.44 1.93 -9.82
CA HIS A 132 0.71 2.90 -10.63
C HIS A 132 -0.80 2.80 -10.35
N PHE A 133 -1.51 3.91 -10.18
CA PHE A 133 -1.13 5.31 -10.42
C PHE A 133 -0.58 6.05 -9.20
N THR A 134 -0.28 5.35 -8.10
CA THR A 134 0.32 5.93 -6.89
C THR A 134 1.83 6.16 -7.07
N THR A 135 2.52 6.54 -5.98
CA THR A 135 3.96 6.84 -6.00
C THR A 135 4.76 5.62 -5.58
N CYS A 136 5.92 5.41 -6.23
CA CYS A 136 6.93 4.45 -5.83
C CYS A 136 8.30 5.14 -5.93
N GLU A 137 8.56 6.10 -5.04
CA GLU A 137 9.85 6.81 -5.02
C GLU A 137 11.01 5.83 -4.76
N PRO A 138 12.18 6.00 -5.38
CA PRO A 138 12.51 7.02 -6.39
C PRO A 138 12.24 6.56 -7.83
N ASP A 139 11.65 5.36 -8.04
CA ASP A 139 11.46 4.79 -9.37
C ASP A 139 10.44 5.62 -10.19
N TYR A 140 9.36 6.09 -9.56
CA TYR A 140 8.42 7.03 -10.17
C TYR A 140 7.54 7.78 -9.16
N GLY A 141 7.18 9.02 -9.54
CA GLY A 141 6.17 9.82 -8.86
C GLY A 141 4.74 9.39 -9.18
N ARG A 142 3.78 9.98 -8.48
CA ARG A 142 2.33 9.74 -8.70
C ARG A 142 1.90 10.22 -10.09
N ASP A 143 1.05 9.45 -10.77
CA ASP A 143 0.38 9.87 -11.99
C ASP A 143 -0.90 10.65 -11.65
N GLU A 144 -0.75 11.94 -11.36
CA GLU A 144 -1.85 12.84 -11.01
C GLU A 144 -2.90 12.93 -12.13
N SER A 145 -2.47 12.83 -13.39
CA SER A 145 -3.37 12.92 -14.54
C SER A 145 -4.31 11.71 -14.61
N PHE A 146 -3.77 10.52 -14.41
CA PHE A 146 -4.54 9.27 -14.40
C PHE A 146 -5.38 9.15 -13.14
N GLN A 147 -4.84 9.54 -11.98
CA GLN A 147 -5.61 9.59 -10.72
C GLN A 147 -6.84 10.49 -10.87
N LYS A 148 -6.69 11.67 -11.50
CA LYS A 148 -7.83 12.54 -11.80
C LYS A 148 -8.83 11.87 -12.73
N ALA A 149 -8.38 11.21 -13.79
CA ALA A 149 -9.25 10.50 -14.73
C ALA A 149 -10.04 9.36 -14.04
N TYR A 150 -9.39 8.62 -13.15
CA TYR A 150 -10.02 7.59 -12.30
C TYR A 150 -11.13 8.20 -11.42
N VAL A 151 -10.84 9.28 -10.70
CA VAL A 151 -11.82 9.95 -9.83
C VAL A 151 -12.99 10.54 -10.63
N ASP A 152 -12.72 11.14 -11.80
CA ASP A 152 -13.76 11.70 -12.65
C ASP A 152 -14.68 10.60 -13.19
N ALA A 153 -14.12 9.45 -13.61
CA ALA A 153 -14.89 8.31 -14.10
C ALA A 153 -15.78 7.68 -13.01
N ALA A 154 -15.31 7.63 -11.76
CA ALA A 154 -16.05 7.04 -10.64
C ALA A 154 -17.33 7.81 -10.24
N ARG A 155 -17.55 9.03 -10.78
CA ARG A 155 -18.73 9.85 -10.47
C ARG A 155 -19.97 9.46 -11.26
N ASP A 156 -19.80 8.75 -12.36
CA ASP A 156 -20.88 8.41 -13.29
C ASP A 156 -20.81 6.93 -13.68
N PRO A 157 -21.91 6.15 -13.57
CA PRO A 157 -21.88 4.72 -13.89
C PRO A 157 -21.48 4.37 -15.32
N GLU A 158 -21.84 5.19 -16.31
CA GLU A 158 -21.49 4.94 -17.72
C GLU A 158 -20.01 5.24 -17.96
N ALA A 159 -19.51 6.35 -17.42
CA ALA A 159 -18.10 6.70 -17.45
C ALA A 159 -17.23 5.67 -16.71
N TRP A 160 -17.69 5.17 -15.56
CA TRP A 160 -17.02 4.10 -14.81
C TRP A 160 -16.97 2.81 -15.61
N LYS A 161 -18.06 2.44 -16.29
CA LYS A 161 -18.08 1.27 -17.16
C LYS A 161 -17.07 1.41 -18.29
N ALA A 162 -17.04 2.55 -18.99
CA ALA A 162 -16.08 2.80 -20.06
C ALA A 162 -14.61 2.77 -19.56
N PHE A 163 -14.36 3.32 -18.37
CA PHE A 163 -13.04 3.25 -17.72
C PHE A 163 -12.66 1.80 -17.38
N SER A 164 -13.56 1.05 -16.76
CA SER A 164 -13.33 -0.35 -16.37
C SER A 164 -13.15 -1.27 -17.59
N ASP A 165 -13.94 -1.07 -18.64
CA ASP A 165 -13.81 -1.79 -19.91
C ASP A 165 -12.43 -1.55 -20.54
N ARG A 166 -11.92 -0.31 -20.45
CA ARG A 166 -10.63 0.06 -21.03
C ARG A 166 -9.43 -0.43 -20.22
N PHE A 167 -9.46 -0.26 -18.89
CA PHE A 167 -8.26 -0.44 -18.05
C PHE A 167 -8.31 -1.69 -17.17
N LEU A 168 -9.49 -2.22 -16.82
CA LEU A 168 -9.64 -3.26 -15.78
C LEU A 168 -10.17 -4.60 -16.30
N SER A 169 -10.43 -4.72 -17.61
CA SER A 169 -11.03 -5.92 -18.22
C SER A 169 -10.01 -6.90 -18.80
N GLY A 170 -8.71 -6.61 -18.67
CA GLY A 170 -7.60 -7.46 -19.10
C GLY A 170 -6.68 -7.88 -17.94
N ASP A 171 -5.48 -8.32 -18.28
CA ASP A 171 -4.41 -8.57 -17.31
C ASP A 171 -3.56 -7.31 -17.06
N GLU A 172 -2.54 -7.43 -16.22
CA GLU A 172 -1.63 -6.32 -15.90
C GLU A 172 -0.92 -5.77 -17.15
N ALA A 173 -0.51 -6.63 -18.08
CA ALA A 173 0.11 -6.19 -19.33
C ALA A 173 -0.86 -5.34 -20.17
N ASN A 174 -2.13 -5.74 -20.23
CA ASN A 174 -3.18 -4.94 -20.86
C ASN A 174 -3.35 -3.58 -20.17
N TYR A 175 -3.47 -3.56 -18.85
CA TYR A 175 -3.56 -2.32 -18.07
C TYR A 175 -2.42 -1.35 -18.41
N GLN A 176 -1.18 -1.81 -18.31
CA GLN A 176 0.01 -1.00 -18.58
C GLN A 176 0.03 -0.47 -20.03
N SER A 177 -0.33 -1.31 -21.01
CA SER A 177 -0.41 -0.89 -22.41
C SER A 177 -1.49 0.20 -22.64
N GLN A 178 -2.63 0.08 -21.95
CA GLN A 178 -3.75 1.00 -22.09
C GLN A 178 -3.45 2.35 -21.44
N VAL A 179 -2.75 2.35 -20.30
CA VAL A 179 -2.23 3.56 -19.65
C VAL A 179 -1.26 4.30 -20.57
N LEU A 180 -0.33 3.59 -21.22
CA LEU A 180 0.61 4.19 -22.17
C LEU A 180 -0.09 4.81 -23.38
N SER A 181 -1.04 4.09 -24.00
CA SER A 181 -1.87 4.65 -25.09
C SER A 181 -2.64 5.88 -24.65
N TRP A 182 -3.28 5.81 -23.48
CA TRP A 182 -4.04 6.92 -22.91
C TRP A 182 -3.18 8.16 -22.66
N ARG A 183 -1.96 7.99 -22.12
CA ARG A 183 -1.02 9.11 -21.92
C ARG A 183 -0.63 9.75 -23.26
N ALA A 184 -0.32 8.94 -24.27
CA ALA A 184 0.01 9.45 -25.61
C ALA A 184 -1.16 10.23 -26.24
N GLU A 185 -2.39 9.75 -26.09
CA GLU A 185 -3.61 10.46 -26.53
C GLU A 185 -3.75 11.83 -25.84
N LYS A 186 -3.50 11.89 -24.52
CA LYS A 186 -3.59 13.14 -23.75
C LYS A 186 -2.50 14.14 -24.13
N GLU A 187 -1.28 13.67 -24.34
CA GLU A 187 -0.16 14.51 -24.79
C GLU A 187 -0.41 15.08 -26.20
N ALA A 188 -0.88 14.24 -27.12
CA ALA A 188 -1.25 14.67 -28.47
C ALA A 188 -2.37 15.72 -28.46
N ALA A 189 -3.43 15.50 -27.66
CA ALA A 189 -4.52 16.45 -27.51
C ALA A 189 -4.05 17.79 -26.90
N ALA A 190 -3.18 17.75 -25.89
CA ALA A 190 -2.60 18.94 -25.27
C ALA A 190 -1.72 19.73 -26.25
N LYS A 191 -0.96 19.03 -27.11
CA LYS A 191 -0.15 19.66 -28.16
C LYS A 191 -1.03 20.34 -29.22
N ALA A 192 -2.06 19.65 -29.73
CA ALA A 192 -2.99 20.20 -30.70
C ALA A 192 -3.73 21.45 -30.16
N ALA A 193 -4.15 21.43 -28.89
CA ALA A 193 -4.80 22.58 -28.26
C ALA A 193 -3.87 23.80 -28.15
N LYS A 194 -2.57 23.58 -27.88
CA LYS A 194 -1.57 24.66 -27.85
C LYS A 194 -1.30 25.25 -29.24
N GLU A 195 -1.26 24.42 -30.28
CA GLU A 195 -1.05 24.87 -31.65
C GLU A 195 -2.24 25.67 -32.19
N ALA A 196 -3.48 25.28 -31.84
CA ALA A 196 -4.69 26.01 -32.24
C ALA A 196 -4.88 27.36 -31.51
N ALA A 197 -4.21 27.55 -30.37
CA ALA A 197 -4.27 28.79 -29.58
C ALA A 197 -3.20 29.82 -29.98
N LYS A 198 -2.33 29.49 -30.94
CA LYS A 198 -1.27 30.36 -31.48
C LYS A 198 -1.68 30.94 -32.83
#